data_AF-A0A0F9N668-F1
#
_entry.id   AF-A0A0F9N668-F1
#
_cell.length_a   1.000
_cell.length_b   1.000
_cell.length_c   1.000
_cell.angle_alpha   90.00
_cell.angle_beta   90.00
_cell.angle_gamma   90.00
#
_symmetry.space_group_name_H-M   'P 1'
#
loop_
_entity.id
_entity.type
_entity.pdbx_description
1 polymer ?
#
loop_
_entity_poly.entity_id
_entity_poly.type
_entity_poly.pdbx_seq_one_letter_code
_entity_poly.pdbx_strand_id
1 'polypeptide(L)'
;ETLVEFFGPTGVKAKLVGDRSTDFCAALNRHLIRFGFAVSVKAGQLWVCTDVPAGSALAIHQLSDSEKFRFGVAFQIALAEITGLKFAVIDHADILDDDCRQQLTAMLMEAQLDQAIVLSTAKELPPAAESPPEGVKFFWLGPGEHERSE
;
A
#
# COMPACT_ATOMS: atom_id res chain seq x y z
N GLU A 1 15.10 -0.20 -14.33
CA GLU A 1 14.52 0.60 -15.44
C GLU A 1 13.01 0.42 -15.61
N THR A 2 12.41 -0.73 -15.26
CA THR A 2 10.98 -1.05 -15.42
C THR A 2 10.00 0.01 -14.90
N LEU A 3 10.25 0.61 -13.72
CA LEU A 3 9.38 1.66 -13.16
C LEU A 3 9.47 2.98 -13.94
N VAL A 4 10.66 3.33 -14.43
CA VAL A 4 10.90 4.54 -15.23
C VAL A 4 10.29 4.37 -16.61
N GLU A 5 10.37 3.17 -17.20
CA GLU A 5 9.66 2.83 -18.42
C GLU A 5 8.14 2.83 -18.21
N PHE A 6 7.66 2.36 -17.06
CA PHE A 6 6.24 2.37 -16.73
C PHE A 6 5.71 3.79 -16.55
N PHE A 7 6.38 4.66 -15.78
CA PHE A 7 5.93 6.05 -15.56
C PHE A 7 6.44 7.07 -16.58
N GLY A 8 7.28 6.63 -17.52
CA GLY A 8 7.84 7.48 -18.55
C GLY A 8 6.78 8.09 -19.48
N PRO A 9 7.14 9.10 -20.28
CA PRO A 9 6.23 9.78 -21.21
C PRO A 9 5.55 8.80 -22.21
N THR A 10 6.16 7.66 -22.49
CA THR A 10 5.64 6.55 -23.32
C THR A 10 4.97 5.43 -22.52
N GLY A 11 5.15 5.40 -21.20
CA GLY A 11 4.70 4.33 -20.31
C GLY A 11 3.29 4.55 -19.78
N VAL A 12 3.10 5.52 -18.87
CA VAL A 12 1.82 5.77 -18.20
C VAL A 12 1.03 6.84 -18.95
N LYS A 13 1.68 7.90 -19.44
CA LYS A 13 0.99 8.96 -20.21
C LYS A 13 0.48 8.48 -21.58
N ALA A 14 1.15 7.52 -22.20
CA ALA A 14 0.70 6.95 -23.48
C ALA A 14 -0.25 5.74 -23.31
N LYS A 15 -0.21 5.03 -22.16
CA LYS A 15 -1.04 3.83 -21.89
C LYS A 15 -2.20 4.04 -20.92
N LEU A 16 -2.37 5.24 -20.36
CA LEU A 16 -3.64 5.71 -19.77
C LEU A 16 -4.79 5.77 -20.79
N VAL A 17 -4.52 5.41 -22.05
CA VAL A 17 -5.47 5.39 -23.19
C VAL A 17 -5.90 3.95 -23.57
N GLY A 18 -5.61 2.90 -22.80
CA GLY A 18 -6.06 1.53 -23.16
C GLY A 18 -6.00 0.43 -22.08
N ASP A 19 -6.17 -0.83 -22.49
CA ASP A 19 -6.43 -2.06 -21.71
C ASP A 19 -5.61 -2.25 -20.42
N ARG A 20 -4.33 -1.85 -20.42
CA ARG A 20 -3.46 -1.99 -19.23
C ARG A 20 -3.86 -1.11 -18.05
N SER A 21 -4.58 -0.01 -18.31
CA SER A 21 -5.13 0.82 -17.24
C SER A 21 -6.24 0.08 -16.48
N THR A 22 -7.00 -0.78 -17.17
CA THR A 22 -8.04 -1.60 -16.54
C THR A 22 -7.41 -2.66 -15.66
N ASP A 23 -6.38 -3.35 -16.15
CA ASP A 23 -5.64 -4.35 -15.38
C ASP A 23 -4.97 -3.77 -14.14
N PHE A 24 -4.38 -2.57 -14.27
CA PHE A 24 -3.80 -1.85 -13.15
C PHE A 24 -4.86 -1.42 -12.12
N CYS A 25 -5.99 -0.88 -12.57
CA CYS A 25 -7.09 -0.54 -11.67
C CYS A 25 -7.68 -1.78 -10.98
N ALA A 26 -7.80 -2.90 -11.69
CA ALA A 26 -8.24 -4.15 -11.11
C ALA A 26 -7.24 -4.63 -10.05
N ALA A 27 -5.93 -4.55 -10.32
CA ALA A 27 -4.89 -4.88 -9.35
C ALA A 27 -4.93 -3.99 -8.11
N LEU A 28 -5.09 -2.69 -8.31
CA LEU A 28 -5.24 -1.72 -7.23
C LEU A 28 -6.49 -2.01 -6.39
N ASN A 29 -7.63 -2.29 -7.03
CA ASN A 29 -8.90 -2.53 -6.34
C ASN A 29 -8.91 -3.83 -5.54
N ARG A 30 -8.14 -4.86 -5.92
CA ARG A 30 -7.96 -6.07 -5.10
C ARG A 30 -7.44 -5.75 -3.70
N HIS A 31 -6.57 -4.76 -3.60
CA HIS A 31 -5.95 -4.34 -2.34
C HIS A 31 -6.82 -3.31 -1.61
N LEU A 32 -7.39 -2.35 -2.36
CA LEU A 32 -8.17 -1.25 -1.80
C LEU A 32 -9.51 -1.62 -1.17
N ILE A 33 -10.14 -2.70 -1.64
CA ILE A 33 -11.44 -3.14 -1.12
C ILE A 33 -11.39 -3.41 0.39
N ARG A 34 -10.23 -3.83 0.91
CA ARG A 34 -10.01 -4.06 2.34
C ARG A 34 -10.15 -2.79 3.18
N PHE A 35 -9.90 -1.63 2.59
CA PHE A 35 -10.01 -0.32 3.22
C PHE A 35 -11.34 0.38 2.90
N GLY A 36 -12.29 -0.32 2.26
CA GLY A 36 -13.57 0.26 1.82
C GLY A 36 -13.42 1.27 0.67
N PHE A 37 -12.35 1.12 -0.13
CA PHE A 37 -12.06 1.97 -1.29
C PHE A 37 -12.18 1.19 -2.60
N ALA A 38 -12.57 1.89 -3.64
CA ALA A 38 -12.48 1.46 -5.02
C ALA A 38 -11.97 2.62 -5.88
N VAL A 39 -11.23 2.32 -6.93
CA VAL A 39 -10.68 3.30 -7.85
C VAL A 39 -11.24 3.07 -9.24
N SER A 40 -11.54 4.18 -9.91
CA SER A 40 -11.91 4.20 -11.31
C SER A 40 -11.06 5.22 -12.06
N VAL A 41 -10.83 4.98 -13.35
CA VAL A 41 -10.21 5.98 -14.23
C VAL A 41 -11.32 6.69 -14.99
N LYS A 42 -11.34 8.02 -14.91
CA LYS A 42 -12.25 8.88 -15.69
C LYS A 42 -11.45 10.01 -16.31
N ALA A 43 -11.56 10.18 -17.63
CA ALA A 43 -10.82 11.17 -18.41
C ALA A 43 -9.29 11.15 -18.16
N GLY A 44 -8.71 9.95 -18.02
CA GLY A 44 -7.26 9.78 -17.78
C GLY A 44 -6.79 10.15 -16.37
N GLN A 45 -7.72 10.35 -15.43
CA GLN A 45 -7.44 10.62 -14.02
C GLN A 45 -7.98 9.51 -13.13
N LEU A 46 -7.27 9.20 -12.03
CA LEU A 46 -7.72 8.27 -11.01
C LEU A 46 -8.67 8.97 -10.04
N TRP A 47 -9.81 8.35 -9.81
CA TRP A 47 -10.85 8.78 -8.89
C TRP A 47 -11.09 7.68 -7.85
N VAL A 48 -11.12 8.07 -6.58
CA VAL A 48 -11.36 7.16 -5.46
C VAL A 48 -12.82 7.25 -5.05
N CYS A 49 -13.51 6.13 -5.12
CA CYS A 49 -14.82 5.92 -4.54
C CYS A 49 -14.63 5.26 -3.18
N THR A 50 -15.34 5.75 -2.17
CA THR A 50 -15.43 5.14 -0.84
C THR A 50 -16.80 4.49 -0.69
N ASP A 51 -16.93 3.43 0.09
CA ASP A 51 -18.22 2.72 0.33
C ASP A 51 -19.30 3.56 1.05
N VAL A 52 -19.08 4.87 1.23
CA VAL A 52 -20.05 5.80 1.78
C VAL A 52 -21.28 5.86 0.86
N PRO A 53 -22.49 5.46 1.30
CA PRO A 53 -23.69 5.27 0.45
C PRO A 53 -24.27 6.52 -0.25
N ALA A 54 -23.57 7.66 -0.23
CA ALA A 54 -23.96 8.91 -0.88
C ALA A 54 -22.76 9.74 -1.38
N GLY A 55 -21.53 9.20 -1.33
CA GLY A 55 -20.32 9.96 -1.64
C GLY A 55 -20.09 10.10 -3.15
N SER A 56 -19.96 11.35 -3.63
CA SER A 56 -19.34 11.60 -4.93
C SER A 56 -17.91 11.04 -4.93
N ALA A 57 -17.48 10.46 -6.06
CA ALA A 57 -16.08 10.06 -6.24
C ALA A 57 -15.14 11.22 -5.86
N LEU A 58 -14.17 10.94 -5.00
CA LEU A 58 -13.18 11.90 -4.54
C LEU A 58 -11.96 11.85 -5.46
N ALA A 59 -11.43 13.03 -5.78
CA ALA A 59 -10.08 13.11 -6.31
C ALA A 59 -9.08 12.80 -5.18
N ILE A 60 -7.93 12.20 -5.52
CA ILE A 60 -6.92 11.78 -4.54
C ILE A 60 -6.51 12.92 -3.59
N HIS A 61 -6.44 14.16 -4.07
CA HIS A 61 -6.07 15.31 -3.23
C HIS A 61 -7.08 15.63 -2.12
N GLN A 62 -8.33 15.18 -2.27
CA GLN A 62 -9.43 15.38 -1.33
C GLN A 62 -9.45 14.34 -0.19
N LEU A 63 -8.66 13.28 -0.31
CA LEU A 63 -8.49 12.28 0.74
C LEU A 63 -7.73 12.85 1.94
N SER A 64 -8.04 12.40 3.14
CA SER A 64 -7.23 12.61 4.34
C SER A 64 -5.87 11.94 4.21
N ASP A 65 -4.91 12.31 5.06
CA ASP A 65 -3.54 11.81 4.94
C ASP A 65 -3.45 10.29 5.16
N SER A 66 -4.24 9.73 6.08
CA SER A 66 -4.28 8.27 6.28
C SER A 66 -4.93 7.54 5.10
N GLU A 67 -5.91 8.15 4.43
CA GLU A 67 -6.52 7.60 3.20
C GLU A 67 -5.56 7.66 2.02
N LYS A 68 -4.84 8.78 1.86
CA LYS A 68 -3.76 8.91 0.85
C LYS A 68 -2.67 7.88 1.09
N PHE A 69 -2.31 7.62 2.34
CA PHE A 69 -1.35 6.60 2.71
C PHE A 69 -1.82 5.21 2.27
N ARG A 70 -3.02 4.78 2.67
CA ARG A 70 -3.58 3.47 2.27
C ARG A 70 -3.68 3.32 0.76
N PHE A 71 -4.11 4.38 0.07
CA PHE A 71 -4.12 4.43 -1.39
C PHE A 71 -2.72 4.27 -1.98
N GLY A 72 -1.74 5.03 -1.47
CA GLY A 72 -0.36 4.99 -1.93
C GLY A 72 0.29 3.62 -1.76
N VAL A 73 0.06 2.96 -0.63
CA VAL A 73 0.54 1.60 -0.39
C VAL A 73 -0.08 0.62 -1.39
N ALA A 74 -1.41 0.63 -1.55
CA ALA A 74 -2.07 -0.27 -2.49
C ALA A 74 -1.60 -0.02 -3.94
N PHE A 75 -1.36 1.24 -4.30
CA PHE A 75 -0.79 1.62 -5.59
C PHE A 75 0.62 1.06 -5.79
N GLN A 76 1.47 1.19 -4.77
CA GLN A 76 2.85 0.66 -4.80
C GLN A 76 2.86 -0.87 -4.91
N ILE A 77 1.99 -1.56 -4.20
CA ILE A 77 1.87 -3.03 -4.27
C ILE A 77 1.40 -3.46 -5.66
N ALA A 78 0.30 -2.90 -6.17
CA ALA A 78 -0.21 -3.22 -7.50
C ALA A 78 0.85 -3.01 -8.59
N LEU A 79 1.63 -1.94 -8.47
CA LEU A 79 2.75 -1.65 -9.36
C LEU A 79 3.88 -2.69 -9.22
N ALA A 80 4.26 -3.06 -8.00
CA ALA A 80 5.29 -4.06 -7.75
C ALA A 80 4.91 -5.44 -8.29
N GLU A 81 3.63 -5.82 -8.19
CA GLU A 81 3.08 -7.06 -8.77
C GLU A 81 3.14 -7.03 -10.31
N ILE A 82 2.62 -5.96 -10.92
CA ILE A 82 2.53 -5.83 -12.40
C ILE A 82 3.92 -5.75 -13.04
N THR A 83 4.88 -5.13 -12.36
CA THR A 83 6.24 -4.96 -12.86
C THR A 83 7.15 -6.16 -12.57
N GLY A 84 6.67 -7.12 -11.77
CA GLY A 84 7.44 -8.27 -11.33
C GLY A 84 8.54 -7.94 -10.32
N LEU A 85 8.59 -6.71 -9.79
CA LEU A 85 9.56 -6.31 -8.76
C LEU A 85 9.34 -7.08 -7.45
N LYS A 86 8.07 -7.37 -7.12
CA LYS A 86 7.64 -8.15 -5.94
C LYS A 86 8.27 -7.72 -4.60
N PHE A 87 8.65 -6.44 -4.48
CA PHE A 87 9.26 -5.87 -3.30
C PHE A 87 8.67 -4.50 -2.99
N ALA A 88 8.39 -4.22 -1.71
CA ALA A 88 7.90 -2.93 -1.26
C ALA A 88 8.55 -2.49 0.04
N VAL A 89 8.86 -1.20 0.15
CA VAL A 89 9.20 -0.53 1.40
C VAL A 89 8.11 0.51 1.67
N ILE A 90 7.49 0.42 2.83
CA ILE A 90 6.38 1.26 3.27
C ILE A 90 6.85 1.98 4.52
N ASP A 91 7.01 3.30 4.42
CA ASP A 91 7.43 4.14 5.53
C ASP A 91 6.26 4.94 6.08
N HIS A 92 6.32 5.30 7.37
CA HIS A 92 5.31 6.08 8.08
C HIS A 92 3.99 5.33 8.37
N ALA A 93 4.04 4.02 8.63
CA ALA A 93 2.86 3.23 8.97
C ALA A 93 2.20 3.62 10.31
N ASP A 94 2.87 4.44 11.12
CA ASP A 94 2.34 5.03 12.36
C ASP A 94 1.21 6.05 12.13
N ILE A 95 0.98 6.49 10.89
CA ILE A 95 -0.18 7.31 10.52
C ILE A 95 -1.52 6.56 10.68
N LEU A 96 -1.46 5.22 10.67
CA LEU A 96 -2.62 4.36 10.79
C LEU A 96 -2.94 4.10 12.26
N ASP A 97 -4.23 3.93 12.59
CA ASP A 97 -4.64 3.34 13.85
C ASP A 97 -4.42 1.81 13.87
N ASP A 98 -4.70 1.18 15.02
CA ASP A 98 -4.50 -0.27 15.20
C ASP A 98 -5.29 -1.11 14.18
N ASP A 99 -6.55 -0.76 13.94
CA ASP A 99 -7.41 -1.49 13.01
C ASP A 99 -6.87 -1.41 11.58
N CYS A 100 -6.49 -0.21 11.13
CA CYS A 100 -5.88 -0.03 9.81
C CYS A 100 -4.51 -0.70 9.71
N ARG A 101 -3.71 -0.75 10.78
CA ARG A 101 -2.43 -1.48 10.80
C ARG A 101 -2.62 -3.00 10.67
N GLN A 102 -3.66 -3.55 11.28
CA GLN A 102 -4.02 -4.96 11.11
C GLN A 102 -4.45 -5.23 9.65
N GLN A 103 -5.27 -4.35 9.08
CA GLN A 103 -5.68 -4.45 7.67
C GLN A 103 -4.49 -4.32 6.71
N LEU A 104 -3.54 -3.41 6.98
CA LEU A 104 -2.29 -3.27 6.23
C LEU A 104 -1.48 -4.57 6.27
N THR A 105 -1.29 -5.15 7.46
CA THR A 105 -0.55 -6.41 7.63
C THR A 105 -1.21 -7.54 6.84
N ALA A 106 -2.53 -7.70 6.96
CA ALA A 106 -3.26 -8.72 6.22
C ALA A 106 -3.14 -8.55 4.70
N MET A 107 -3.27 -7.32 4.19
CA MET A 107 -3.07 -7.02 2.77
C MET A 107 -1.67 -7.43 2.29
N LEU A 108 -0.63 -7.13 3.08
CA LEU A 108 0.75 -7.46 2.72
C LEU A 108 1.01 -8.97 2.71
N MET A 109 0.39 -9.72 3.62
CA MET A 109 0.50 -11.17 3.66
C MET A 109 -0.21 -11.86 2.48
N GLU A 110 -1.25 -11.24 1.93
CA GLU A 110 -1.99 -11.75 0.77
C GLU A 110 -1.45 -11.26 -0.57
N ALA A 111 -0.66 -10.18 -0.57
CA ALA A 111 -0.06 -9.60 -1.76
C ALA A 111 0.95 -10.54 -2.40
N GLN A 112 1.12 -10.46 -3.72
CA GLN A 112 2.09 -11.26 -4.46
C GLN A 112 3.50 -10.64 -4.41
N LEU A 113 3.97 -10.37 -3.19
CA LEU A 113 5.31 -9.86 -2.91
C LEU A 113 6.20 -10.99 -2.38
N ASP A 114 7.47 -10.96 -2.75
CA ASP A 114 8.49 -11.83 -2.16
C ASP A 114 8.93 -11.27 -0.80
N GLN A 115 8.91 -9.93 -0.64
CA GLN A 115 9.21 -9.27 0.63
C GLN A 115 8.57 -7.87 0.72
N ALA A 116 8.10 -7.51 1.91
CA ALA A 116 7.74 -6.14 2.27
C ALA A 116 8.48 -5.70 3.55
N ILE A 117 8.91 -4.45 3.58
CA ILE A 117 9.47 -3.81 4.78
C ILE A 117 8.52 -2.69 5.19
N VAL A 118 8.01 -2.76 6.42
CA VAL A 118 7.14 -1.73 6.98
C VAL A 118 7.89 -1.00 8.09
N LEU A 119 7.97 0.32 7.96
CA LEU A 119 8.61 1.21 8.92
C LEU A 119 7.53 2.04 9.61
N SER A 120 7.64 2.12 10.93
CA SER A 120 6.69 2.83 11.79
C SER A 120 7.47 3.40 12.95
N THR A 121 7.12 4.61 13.37
CA THR A 121 7.56 5.11 14.67
C THR A 121 6.63 4.58 15.77
N ALA A 122 7.18 4.26 16.94
CA ALA A 122 6.39 3.83 18.08
C ALA A 122 7.10 4.26 19.38
N LYS A 123 6.29 4.60 20.40
CA LYS A 123 6.81 4.98 21.73
C LYS A 123 7.19 3.76 22.57
N GLU A 124 6.46 2.66 22.35
CA GLU A 124 6.59 1.40 23.07
C GLU A 124 6.58 0.26 22.07
N LEU A 125 7.13 -0.88 22.46
CA LEU A 125 7.08 -2.08 21.64
C LEU A 125 5.61 -2.50 21.48
N PRO A 126 5.08 -2.62 20.25
CA PRO A 126 3.68 -2.99 20.06
C PRO A 126 3.45 -4.44 20.54
N PRO A 127 2.29 -4.78 21.14
CA PRO A 127 2.00 -6.13 21.61
C PRO A 127 2.16 -7.21 20.53
N ALA A 128 1.87 -6.86 19.27
CA ALA A 128 2.06 -7.74 18.12
C ALA A 128 3.52 -8.17 17.90
N ALA A 129 4.51 -7.49 18.48
CA ALA A 129 5.91 -7.88 18.41
C ALA A 129 6.24 -9.09 19.31
N GLU A 130 5.46 -9.33 20.37
CA GLU A 130 5.68 -10.48 21.27
C GLU A 130 5.26 -11.80 20.62
N SER A 131 4.25 -11.76 19.75
CA SER A 131 3.74 -12.91 19.03
C SER A 131 3.36 -12.51 17.60
N PRO A 132 4.35 -12.27 16.72
CA PRO A 132 4.08 -11.84 15.35
C PRO A 132 3.38 -12.95 14.56
N PRO A 133 2.53 -12.60 13.56
CA PRO A 133 1.96 -13.57 12.65
C PRO A 133 3.03 -14.40 11.92
N GLU A 134 2.69 -15.61 11.51
CA GLU A 134 3.60 -16.45 10.72
C GLU A 134 4.05 -15.70 9.45
N GLY A 135 5.35 -15.75 9.15
CA GLY A 135 5.95 -15.04 8.02
C GLY A 135 6.29 -13.57 8.29
N VAL A 136 5.91 -13.02 9.45
CA VAL A 136 6.25 -11.64 9.86
C VAL A 136 7.42 -11.65 10.83
N LYS A 137 8.38 -10.73 10.61
CA LYS A 137 9.47 -10.46 11.55
C LYS A 137 9.36 -9.03 12.03
N PHE A 138 9.51 -8.83 13.34
CA PHE A 138 9.51 -7.51 13.95
C PHE A 138 10.94 -7.13 14.36
N PHE A 139 11.34 -5.90 14.04
CA PHE A 139 12.64 -5.35 14.42
C PHE A 139 12.42 -4.04 15.17
N TRP A 140 12.90 -3.96 16.41
CA TRP A 140 12.85 -2.75 17.21
C TRP A 140 14.18 -2.00 17.11
N LEU A 141 14.13 -0.76 16.63
CA LEU A 141 15.28 0.12 16.52
C LEU A 141 15.22 1.17 17.64
N GLY A 142 15.63 0.77 18.83
CA GLY A 142 15.81 1.64 19.99
C GLY A 142 17.26 2.10 20.17
N PRO A 143 17.54 3.03 21.10
CA PRO A 143 18.91 3.26 21.56
C PRO A 143 19.48 1.93 22.03
N GLY A 144 20.57 1.48 21.38
CA GLY A 144 21.04 0.10 21.46
C GLY A 144 21.27 -0.38 22.89
N GLU A 145 20.52 -1.39 23.31
CA GLU A 145 20.98 -2.31 24.35
C GLU A 145 21.49 -3.58 23.65
N HIS A 146 22.71 -3.96 24.04
CA HIS A 146 23.48 -5.07 23.52
C HIS A 146 22.67 -6.37 23.33
N GLU A 147 23.05 -7.11 22.28
CA GLU A 147 22.75 -8.52 22.08
C GLU A 147 22.59 -9.30 23.40
N ARG A 148 21.47 -10.02 23.54
CA ARG A 148 21.50 -11.32 24.19
C ARG A 148 20.88 -12.34 23.25
N SER A 149 21.76 -12.98 22.51
CA SER A 149 21.54 -14.32 22.00
C SER A 149 21.59 -15.30 23.17
N GLU A 150 20.53 -16.08 23.36
CA GLU A 150 20.61 -17.48 23.80
C GLU A 150 19.68 -18.31 22.91
#